data_AF-A0A525CNI0-F1
#
_entry.id   AF-A0A525CNI0-F1
#
_cell.length_a   1.000
_cell.length_b   1.000
_cell.length_c   1.000
_cell.angle_alpha   90.00
_cell.angle_beta   90.00
_cell.angle_gamma   90.00
#
_symmetry.space_group_name_H-M   'P 1'
#
loop_
_entity.id
_entity.type
_entity.pdbx_description
1 polymer ?
#
loop_
_entity_poly.entity_id
_entity_poly.type
_entity_poly.pdbx_seq_one_letter_code
_entity_poly.pdbx_strand_id
1 'polypeptide(L)'
;MGKAKIMIGIVGDFDLTKISHLATDQCFGTFQEQYGQTIEKTWIPSTTLASSGTEQLAQYHGIWGAPGGYVSESGALSGIRYARKHGLPYLGT
;
A
#
# COMPACT_ATOMS: atom_id res chain seq x y z
N MET A 1 -23.28 -15.27 -2.55
CA MET A 1 -21.83 -15.30 -2.80
C MET A 1 -21.22 -14.14 -2.03
N GLY A 2 -20.25 -14.38 -1.12
CA GLY A 2 -19.55 -13.29 -0.43
C GLY A 2 -18.75 -12.46 -1.44
N LYS A 3 -18.59 -11.14 -1.21
CA LYS A 3 -17.75 -10.31 -2.07
C LYS A 3 -16.30 -10.80 -2.02
N ALA A 4 -15.62 -10.82 -3.18
CA ALA A 4 -14.21 -11.20 -3.25
C ALA A 4 -13.35 -10.22 -2.43
N LYS A 5 -12.36 -10.72 -1.70
CA LYS A 5 -11.45 -9.92 -0.87
C LYS A 5 -10.49 -9.11 -1.75
N ILE A 6 -10.35 -7.81 -1.51
CA ILE A 6 -9.38 -6.95 -2.19
C ILE A 6 -8.14 -6.81 -1.30
N MET A 7 -6.96 -6.97 -1.88
CA MET A 7 -5.67 -6.84 -1.16
C MET A 7 -4.94 -5.60 -1.66
N ILE A 8 -4.59 -4.68 -0.75
CA ILE A 8 -3.91 -3.43 -1.05
C ILE A 8 -2.56 -3.39 -0.33
N GLY A 9 -1.49 -3.16 -1.09
CA GLY A 9 -0.15 -2.94 -0.54
C GLY A 9 0.11 -1.44 -0.33
N ILE A 10 0.35 -1.01 0.89
CA ILE A 10 0.73 0.38 1.21
C ILE A 10 2.25 0.44 1.29
N VAL A 11 2.90 1.08 0.32
CA VAL A 11 4.35 1.29 0.32
C VAL A 11 4.65 2.53 1.15
N GLY A 12 5.28 2.33 2.30
CA GLY A 12 5.57 3.39 3.25
C GLY A 12 6.13 2.85 4.56
N ASP A 13 6.95 3.65 5.23
CA ASP A 13 7.57 3.28 6.49
C ASP A 13 6.65 3.70 7.63
N PHE A 14 5.70 2.81 7.97
CA PHE A 14 4.64 3.09 8.93
C PHE A 14 5.18 3.65 10.25
N ASP A 15 4.50 4.68 10.77
CA ASP A 15 4.95 5.45 11.91
C ASP A 15 3.72 5.95 12.67
N LEU A 16 3.55 5.46 13.89
CA LEU A 16 2.41 5.79 14.76
C LEU A 16 2.40 7.25 15.21
N THR A 17 3.51 7.98 15.05
CA THR A 17 3.59 9.41 15.40
C THR A 17 3.09 10.32 14.27
N LYS A 18 2.92 9.77 13.05
CA LYS A 18 2.44 10.52 11.88
C LYS A 18 0.93 10.41 11.74
N ILE A 19 0.24 11.52 11.92
CA ILE A 19 -1.22 11.62 11.75
C ILE A 19 -1.66 11.12 10.36
N SER A 20 -0.87 11.41 9.31
CA SER A 20 -1.17 10.97 7.95
C SER A 20 -1.13 9.44 7.79
N HIS A 21 -0.21 8.76 8.47
CA HIS A 21 -0.13 7.30 8.45
C HIS A 21 -1.30 6.66 9.19
N LEU A 22 -1.65 7.20 10.37
CA LEU A 22 -2.82 6.75 11.13
C LEU A 22 -4.12 6.92 10.32
N ALA A 23 -4.31 8.08 9.69
CA ALA A 23 -5.48 8.34 8.86
C ALA A 23 -5.57 7.39 7.66
N THR A 24 -4.43 7.13 7.00
CA THR A 24 -4.35 6.16 5.89
C THR A 24 -4.69 4.74 6.36
N ASP A 25 -4.21 4.32 7.54
CA ASP A 25 -4.51 2.98 8.06
C ASP A 25 -6.00 2.81 8.43
N GLN A 26 -6.59 3.85 9.02
CA GLN A 26 -7.96 3.82 9.53
C GLN A 26 -9.03 3.93 8.43
N CYS A 27 -8.74 4.61 7.30
CA CYS A 27 -9.76 4.93 6.29
C CYS A 27 -10.42 3.69 5.66
N PHE A 28 -9.74 2.55 5.66
CA PHE A 28 -10.27 1.29 5.14
C PHE A 28 -11.48 0.80 5.92
N GLY A 29 -11.50 0.96 7.25
CA GLY A 29 -12.64 0.53 8.09
C GLY A 29 -13.94 1.22 7.66
N THR A 30 -13.89 2.56 7.49
CA THR A 30 -15.01 3.36 7.01
C THR A 30 -15.49 2.91 5.62
N PHE A 31 -14.57 2.61 4.70
CA PHE A 31 -14.94 2.13 3.37
C PHE A 31 -15.62 0.75 3.44
N GLN A 32 -15.09 -0.16 4.25
CA GLN A 32 -15.65 -1.50 4.39
C GLN A 32 -17.07 -1.45 4.98
N GLU A 33 -17.30 -0.61 5.99
CA GLU A 33 -18.62 -0.38 6.58
C GLU A 33 -19.62 0.20 5.57
N GLN A 34 -19.20 1.21 4.80
CA GLN A 34 -20.06 1.89 3.85
C GLN A 34 -20.44 1.03 2.63
N TYR A 35 -19.50 0.24 2.10
CA TYR A 35 -19.67 -0.48 0.84
C TYR A 35 -19.82 -2.00 0.99
N GLY A 36 -19.68 -2.54 2.20
CA GLY A 36 -19.75 -3.98 2.48
C GLY A 36 -18.70 -4.80 1.72
N GLN A 37 -17.58 -4.19 1.34
CA GLN A 37 -16.47 -4.79 0.61
C GLN A 37 -15.37 -5.13 1.61
N THR A 38 -14.78 -6.33 1.55
CA THR A 38 -13.62 -6.66 2.39
C THR A 38 -12.35 -6.16 1.72
N ILE A 39 -11.59 -5.31 2.42
CA ILE A 39 -10.26 -4.87 2.01
C ILE A 39 -9.26 -5.31 3.07
N GLU A 40 -8.21 -5.99 2.64
CA GLU A 40 -7.04 -6.24 3.47
C GLU A 40 -5.92 -5.35 3.00
N LYS A 41 -5.34 -4.63 3.94
CA LYS A 41 -4.22 -3.72 3.71
C LYS A 41 -2.97 -4.28 4.36
N THR A 42 -1.83 -4.06 3.74
CA THR A 42 -0.53 -4.40 4.31
C THR A 42 0.42 -3.24 4.12
N TRP A 43 1.00 -2.74 5.21
CA TRP A 43 2.11 -1.79 5.13
C TRP A 43 3.41 -2.51 4.78
N ILE A 44 4.10 -1.98 3.78
CA ILE A 44 5.33 -2.54 3.22
C ILE A 44 6.40 -1.46 3.37
N PRO A 45 7.38 -1.66 4.26
CA PRO A 45 8.47 -0.71 4.43
C PRO A 45 9.21 -0.49 3.11
N SER A 46 9.56 0.77 2.83
CA SER A 46 10.27 1.12 1.60
C SER A 46 11.63 0.41 1.56
N THR A 47 12.27 0.26 2.72
CA THR A 47 13.53 -0.48 2.89
C THR A 47 13.44 -1.94 2.45
N THR A 48 12.31 -2.61 2.71
CA THR A 48 12.08 -4.00 2.28
C THR A 48 12.06 -4.12 0.76
N LEU A 49 11.48 -3.14 0.04
CA LEU A 49 11.48 -3.15 -1.42
C LEU A 49 12.87 -2.87 -2.00
N ALA A 50 13.68 -2.08 -1.30
CA ALA A 50 15.06 -1.82 -1.70
C ALA A 50 15.98 -3.04 -1.49
N SER A 51 15.81 -3.78 -0.40
CA SER A 51 16.69 -4.90 -0.05
C SER A 51 16.25 -6.25 -0.62
N SER A 52 14.94 -6.53 -0.60
CA SER A 52 14.37 -7.83 -0.96
C SER A 52 13.65 -7.83 -2.30
N GLY A 53 13.56 -6.67 -2.97
CA GLY A 53 12.90 -6.52 -4.26
C GLY A 53 11.37 -6.40 -4.17
N THR A 54 10.74 -6.35 -5.34
CA THR A 54 9.31 -6.01 -5.50
C THR A 54 8.41 -7.19 -5.84
N GLU A 55 8.92 -8.41 -5.90
CA GLU A 55 8.12 -9.60 -6.30
C GLU A 55 6.92 -9.84 -5.38
N GLN A 56 7.06 -9.52 -4.09
CA GLN A 56 5.94 -9.60 -3.14
C GLN A 56 4.75 -8.71 -3.52
N LEU A 57 4.94 -7.72 -4.41
CA LEU A 57 3.86 -6.83 -4.83
C LEU A 57 2.85 -7.52 -5.76
N ALA A 58 3.20 -8.67 -6.36
CA ALA A 58 2.34 -9.44 -7.26
C ALA A 58 1.03 -9.93 -6.62
N GLN A 59 1.01 -10.08 -5.30
CA GLN A 59 -0.15 -10.58 -4.57
C GLN A 59 -1.24 -9.52 -4.35
N TYR A 60 -0.92 -8.24 -4.55
CA TYR A 60 -1.85 -7.14 -4.30
C TYR A 60 -2.62 -6.76 -5.56
N HIS A 61 -3.86 -6.34 -5.36
CA HIS A 61 -4.74 -5.84 -6.41
C HIS A 61 -4.51 -4.37 -6.72
N GLY A 62 -3.76 -3.65 -5.87
CA GLY A 62 -3.40 -2.26 -6.04
C GLY A 62 -2.37 -1.83 -5.00
N ILE A 63 -1.64 -0.75 -5.32
CA ILE A 63 -0.57 -0.21 -4.50
C ILE A 63 -0.89 1.23 -4.11
N TRP A 64 -0.65 1.59 -2.86
CA TRP A 64 -0.74 2.96 -2.35
C TRP A 64 0.62 3.42 -1.84
N GLY A 65 1.23 4.44 -2.46
CA GLY A 65 2.37 5.15 -1.89
C GLY A 65 1.94 6.06 -0.74
N ALA A 66 2.32 5.72 0.48
CA ALA A 66 1.95 6.44 1.69
C ALA A 66 2.51 7.88 1.69
N PRO A 67 1.82 8.82 2.39
CA PRO A 67 2.23 10.22 2.44
C PRO A 67 3.47 10.45 3.30
N GLY A 68 4.30 11.40 2.87
CA GLY A 68 5.51 11.83 3.57
C GLY A 68 6.80 11.26 2.96
N GLY A 69 7.90 11.40 3.70
CA GLY A 69 9.20 10.90 3.27
C GLY A 69 9.35 9.39 3.48
N TYR A 70 10.11 8.76 2.58
CA TYR A 70 10.51 7.35 2.68
C TYR A 70 11.90 7.23 3.30
N VAL A 71 12.09 6.23 4.14
CA VAL A 71 13.42 5.84 4.65
C VAL A 71 14.31 5.39 3.48
N SER A 72 13.72 4.72 2.48
CA SER A 72 14.38 4.36 1.24
C SER A 72 13.62 4.89 0.03
N GLU A 73 14.14 5.96 -0.56
CA GLU A 73 13.60 6.51 -1.81
C GLU A 73 13.68 5.50 -2.97
N SER A 74 14.78 4.73 -3.06
CA SER A 74 14.95 3.71 -4.10
C SER A 74 13.91 2.58 -3.98
N GLY A 75 13.56 2.19 -2.75
CA GLY A 75 12.51 1.21 -2.50
C GLY A 75 11.13 1.71 -2.89
N ALA A 76 10.79 2.96 -2.53
CA ALA A 76 9.54 3.59 -2.93
C ALA A 76 9.39 3.71 -4.46
N LEU A 77 10.45 4.19 -5.14
CA LEU A 77 10.50 4.26 -6.61
C LEU A 77 10.40 2.88 -7.26
N SER A 78 10.98 1.85 -6.64
CA SER A 78 10.85 0.46 -7.13
C SER A 78 9.41 -0.01 -7.06
N GLY A 79 8.68 0.29 -5.97
CA GLY A 79 7.25 0.00 -5.86
C GLY A 79 6.41 0.69 -6.94
N ILE A 80 6.62 2.00 -7.17
CA ILE A 80 5.96 2.77 -8.25
C ILE A 80 6.25 2.13 -9.60
N ARG A 81 7.52 1.81 -9.86
CA ARG A 81 7.95 1.20 -11.13
C ARG A 81 7.31 -0.16 -11.34
N TYR A 82 7.22 -0.98 -10.30
CA TYR A 82 6.60 -2.28 -10.35
C TYR A 82 5.12 -2.17 -10.72
N ALA A 83 4.36 -1.34 -10.00
CA ALA A 83 2.93 -1.15 -10.26
C ALA A 83 2.68 -0.71 -11.71
N ARG A 84 3.45 0.28 -12.18
CA ARG A 84 3.35 0.77 -13.56
C ARG A 84 3.68 -0.29 -14.61
N LYS A 85 4.69 -1.13 -14.36
CA LYS A 85 5.11 -2.18 -15.32
C LYS A 85 4.14 -3.35 -15.39
N HIS A 86 3.42 -3.65 -14.31
CA HIS A 86 2.51 -4.79 -14.21
C HIS A 86 1.03 -4.39 -14.35
N GLY A 87 0.75 -3.11 -14.61
CA GLY A 87 -0.63 -2.62 -14.75
C GLY A 87 -1.44 -2.63 -13.45
N LEU A 88 -0.77 -2.65 -12.29
CA LEU A 88 -1.46 -2.53 -11.00
C LEU A 88 -1.92 -1.08 -10.81
N PRO A 89 -3.18 -0.85 -10.38
CA PRO A 89 -3.63 0.45 -9.92
C PRO A 89 -2.67 1.03 -8.86
N TYR A 90 -2.31 2.30 -9.01
CA TYR A 90 -1.42 3.00 -8.11
C TYR A 90 -2.03 4.33 -7.67
N LEU A 91 -2.01 4.60 -6.36
CA LEU A 91 -2.36 5.89 -5.75
C LEU A 91 -1.15 6.42 -4.97
N GLY A 92 -0.78 7.68 -5.19
CA GLY A 92 0.24 8.38 -4.40
C GLY A 92 -0.38 9.60 -3.71
N THR A 93 -0.02 9.86 -2.46
CA THR A 93 -0.56 10.94 -1.62
C THR A 93 0.55 11.69 -0.91
#